data_AF-A0A6N0ZDB9-F1
#
_entry.id   AF-A0A6N0ZDB9-F1
#
_cell.length_a   1.000
_cell.length_b   1.000
_cell.length_c   1.000
_cell.angle_alpha   90.00
_cell.angle_beta   90.00
_cell.angle_gamma   90.00
#
_symmetry.space_group_name_H-M   'P 1'
#
loop_
_entity.id
_entity.type
_entity.pdbx_description
1 polymer ?
#
loop_
_entity_poly.entity_id
_entity_poly.type
_entity_poly.pdbx_seq_one_letter_code
_entity_poly.pdbx_strand_id
1 'polypeptide(L)'
;MCAAAADRRSVAAAASPGHCRSRLATGSLPLALPGAALRHRRRAAALLRLRARSLAQDAWAAFFAARLLAALSLPPPRRPPILEYHAASAPLRVQVAGRSLSTLQLPHRAYDAILRDSSLAGQSFRKTDVGRAIIAASPADASALLRHDPAVLLFGGWDSTGLHGSSGNERRWPAAVSVEIYGSNALPIQRAGGRIDPLGITLDAGPVISDGDSYRLVGEGEKPPKGALRPSEINHGNIAPSLATKGVLVEDIRLAGALSLSRLRRYHFGGDAGHDVAARTALALMGLYGIAAVIDDGLDLRRDCELVAETIPWAIRGSGRAEPLQVSLADARDALRRALADIPLAEPLLFKADDNLEQLVARSH
;
A
#
# COMPACT_ATOMS: atom_id res chain seq x y z
N MET A 1 -37.21 -1.87 0.39
CA MET A 1 -38.10 -0.71 0.18
C MET A 1 -37.25 0.51 -0.15
N CYS A 2 -37.64 1.19 -1.23
CA CYS A 2 -37.18 2.48 -1.77
C CYS A 2 -35.71 2.67 -2.18
N ALA A 3 -35.54 2.64 -3.51
CA ALA A 3 -34.52 3.32 -4.29
C ALA A 3 -34.69 4.85 -4.26
N ALA A 4 -33.61 5.58 -4.55
CA ALA A 4 -33.69 6.83 -5.32
C ALA A 4 -32.32 7.16 -5.93
N ALA A 5 -32.25 7.09 -7.25
CA ALA A 5 -31.30 7.81 -8.07
C ALA A 5 -31.63 9.31 -8.03
N ALA A 6 -30.61 10.17 -8.00
CA ALA A 6 -30.78 11.59 -8.29
C ALA A 6 -29.59 12.15 -9.05
N ASP A 7 -29.90 12.44 -10.30
CA ASP A 7 -29.23 13.25 -11.31
C ASP A 7 -28.69 14.60 -10.76
N ARG A 8 -27.57 15.08 -11.29
CA ARG A 8 -27.09 16.46 -11.05
C ARG A 8 -26.54 17.05 -12.36
N ARG A 9 -27.40 17.80 -13.06
CA ARG A 9 -26.99 18.90 -13.94
C ARG A 9 -27.21 20.23 -13.23
N SER A 10 -26.17 21.08 -13.32
CA SER A 10 -26.17 22.55 -13.36
C SER A 10 -26.95 23.33 -12.28
N VAL A 11 -26.26 24.25 -11.60
CA VAL A 11 -26.42 25.72 -11.78
C VAL A 11 -25.32 26.40 -10.96
N ALA A 12 -24.52 27.22 -11.64
CA ALA A 12 -23.60 28.18 -11.07
C ALA A 12 -24.35 29.51 -10.85
N ALA A 13 -24.15 30.16 -9.71
CA ALA A 13 -24.45 31.58 -9.54
C ALA A 13 -23.47 32.22 -8.56
N ALA A 14 -23.05 33.43 -8.93
CA ALA A 14 -21.96 34.24 -8.42
C ALA A 14 -22.07 34.67 -6.94
N ALA A 15 -20.91 34.86 -6.31
CA ALA A 15 -20.68 35.98 -5.39
C ALA A 15 -19.16 36.21 -5.16
N SER A 16 -18.75 37.47 -5.27
CA SER A 16 -17.48 38.05 -4.82
C SER A 16 -17.76 39.53 -4.50
N PRO A 17 -16.92 40.27 -3.76
CA PRO A 17 -15.99 39.90 -2.69
C PRO A 17 -16.15 40.80 -1.44
N GLY A 18 -15.78 40.31 -0.26
CA GLY A 18 -15.75 41.08 0.99
C GLY A 18 -14.36 41.06 1.62
N HIS A 19 -13.71 42.22 1.66
CA HIS A 19 -12.36 42.43 2.19
C HIS A 19 -12.30 42.26 3.71
N CYS A 20 -11.26 41.58 4.22
CA CYS A 20 -10.77 41.81 5.58
C CYS A 20 -9.23 41.72 5.58
N ARG A 21 -8.56 42.87 5.73
CA ARG A 21 -7.11 43.00 5.86
C ARG A 21 -6.73 43.00 7.34
N SER A 22 -5.92 42.05 7.80
CA SER A 22 -5.21 42.13 9.07
C SER A 22 -3.74 42.52 8.83
N ARG A 23 -3.28 43.54 9.57
CA ARG A 23 -1.91 44.09 9.56
C ARG A 23 -1.01 43.23 10.44
N LEU A 24 0.22 42.97 9.99
CA LEU A 24 1.33 42.51 10.82
C LEU A 24 2.32 43.67 11.00
N ALA A 25 2.62 43.98 12.26
CA ALA A 25 3.53 45.03 12.68
C ALA A 25 4.99 44.56 12.55
N THR A 26 5.81 45.37 11.87
CA THR A 26 7.27 45.24 11.84
C THR A 26 7.86 46.16 12.92
N GLY A 27 8.53 45.58 13.91
CA GLY A 27 9.30 46.30 14.92
C GLY A 27 10.76 46.42 14.53
N SER A 28 11.25 47.65 14.36
CA SER A 28 12.66 48.01 14.19
C SER A 28 13.21 48.63 15.48
N LEU A 29 14.33 48.10 15.96
CA LEU A 29 15.10 48.62 17.11
C LEU A 29 16.11 49.70 16.66
N PRO A 30 16.37 50.75 17.46
CA PRO A 30 17.36 51.76 17.14
C PRO A 30 18.77 51.38 17.62
N LEU A 31 19.78 51.78 16.84
CA LEU A 31 21.20 51.73 17.17
C LEU A 31 21.56 52.94 18.06
N ALA A 32 22.22 52.68 19.19
CA ALA A 32 22.99 53.69 19.93
C ALA A 32 24.35 53.10 20.29
N LEU A 33 25.42 53.81 19.90
CA LEU A 33 26.79 53.61 20.41
C LEU A 33 26.97 54.48 21.66
N PRO A 34 27.74 54.02 22.66
CA PRO A 34 29.00 54.73 22.89
C PRO A 34 30.18 53.84 23.34
N GLY A 35 31.39 54.33 23.03
CA GLY A 35 32.40 54.62 24.04
C GLY A 35 33.19 53.47 24.65
N ALA A 36 34.47 53.41 24.29
CA ALA A 36 35.50 52.49 24.74
C ALA A 36 35.70 52.42 26.27
N ALA A 37 35.96 51.21 26.78
CA ALA A 37 37.28 50.76 27.27
C ALA A 37 37.12 49.61 28.29
N LEU A 38 37.76 48.46 28.05
CA LEU A 38 38.56 47.75 29.05
C LEU A 38 39.34 46.60 28.38
N ARG A 39 40.65 46.59 28.61
CA ARG A 39 41.62 45.65 28.05
C ARG A 39 41.66 44.32 28.83
N HIS A 40 42.12 43.29 28.12
CA HIS A 40 42.72 42.04 28.60
C HIS A 40 41.87 41.07 29.44
N ARG A 41 41.18 40.13 28.76
CA ARG A 41 41.04 38.69 29.14
C ARG A 41 40.24 37.85 28.10
N ARG A 42 40.41 38.05 26.79
CA ARG A 42 39.55 37.41 25.75
C ARG A 42 40.19 36.38 24.80
N ARG A 43 41.46 35.96 24.98
CA ARG A 43 42.08 34.99 24.05
C ARG A 43 41.93 33.51 24.42
N ALA A 44 41.80 33.15 25.70
CA ALA A 44 41.59 31.75 26.10
C ALA A 44 40.13 31.27 25.88
N ALA A 45 39.13 32.12 26.11
CA ALA A 45 37.72 31.76 25.94
C ALA A 45 37.28 31.64 24.46
N ALA A 46 37.97 32.33 23.54
CA ALA A 46 37.65 32.26 22.10
C ALA A 46 38.16 30.96 21.46
N LEU A 47 39.35 30.48 21.83
CA LEU A 47 39.90 29.20 21.38
C LEU A 47 39.14 27.99 21.95
N LEU A 48 38.69 28.06 23.21
CA LEU A 48 37.83 27.02 23.80
C LEU A 48 36.43 27.00 23.17
N ARG A 49 35.86 28.17 22.83
CA ARG A 49 34.56 28.27 22.13
C ARG A 49 34.62 27.86 20.66
N LEU A 50 35.74 28.08 19.96
CA LEU A 50 35.94 27.61 18.58
C LEU A 50 36.18 26.10 18.52
N ARG A 51 36.99 25.53 19.43
CA ARG A 51 37.14 24.06 19.54
C ARG A 51 35.86 23.35 19.99
N ALA A 52 35.10 23.94 20.92
CA ALA A 52 33.81 23.36 21.34
C ALA A 52 32.75 23.48 20.24
N ARG A 53 32.77 24.53 19.40
CA ARG A 53 31.90 24.62 18.22
C ARG A 53 32.28 23.62 17.14
N SER A 54 33.56 23.39 16.86
CA SER A 54 33.98 22.36 15.91
C SER A 54 33.63 20.96 16.43
N LEU A 55 33.98 20.61 17.67
CA LEU A 55 33.62 19.31 18.25
C LEU A 55 32.11 19.09 18.35
N ALA A 56 31.32 20.12 18.64
CA ALA A 56 29.86 20.03 18.65
C ALA A 56 29.28 19.96 17.23
N GLN A 57 29.86 20.65 16.23
CA GLN A 57 29.45 20.54 14.83
C GLN A 57 29.84 19.18 14.24
N ASP A 58 31.01 18.66 14.59
CA ASP A 58 31.50 17.34 14.19
C ASP A 58 30.68 16.23 14.86
N ALA A 59 30.34 16.39 16.14
CA ALA A 59 29.43 15.48 16.85
C ALA A 59 27.99 15.57 16.33
N TRP A 60 27.51 16.76 15.97
CA TRP A 60 26.17 16.93 15.39
C TRP A 60 26.10 16.37 13.97
N ALA A 61 27.13 16.59 13.15
CA ALA A 61 27.26 16.00 11.83
C ALA A 61 27.40 14.48 11.90
N ALA A 62 28.18 13.95 12.84
CA ALA A 62 28.31 12.51 13.05
C ALA A 62 27.02 11.88 13.58
N PHE A 63 26.32 12.54 14.52
CA PHE A 63 25.02 12.09 15.02
C PHE A 63 23.95 12.13 13.92
N PHE A 64 23.91 13.22 13.15
CA PHE A 64 23.00 13.37 12.02
C PHE A 64 23.30 12.33 10.93
N ALA A 65 24.56 12.15 10.55
CA ALA A 65 24.99 11.14 9.59
C ALA A 65 24.69 9.73 10.08
N ALA A 66 24.89 9.43 11.37
CA ALA A 66 24.55 8.12 11.94
C ALA A 66 23.04 7.88 11.98
N ARG A 67 22.24 8.89 12.32
CA ARG A 67 20.76 8.82 12.29
C ARG A 67 20.24 8.65 10.86
N LEU A 68 20.79 9.40 9.92
CA LEU A 68 20.44 9.32 8.51
C LEU A 68 20.87 7.97 7.92
N LEU A 69 22.08 7.51 8.21
CA LEU A 69 22.57 6.20 7.77
C LEU A 69 21.74 5.07 8.37
N ALA A 70 21.37 5.15 9.65
CA ALA A 70 20.48 4.19 10.28
C ALA A 70 19.10 4.17 9.60
N ALA A 71 18.54 5.33 9.27
CA ALA A 71 17.27 5.42 8.54
C ALA A 71 17.38 4.88 7.10
N LEU A 72 18.47 5.18 6.39
CA LEU A 72 18.73 4.69 5.03
C LEU A 72 19.09 3.20 4.97
N SER A 73 19.50 2.61 6.10
CA SER A 73 19.78 1.18 6.22
C SER A 73 18.52 0.36 6.54
N LEU A 74 17.38 1.00 6.77
CA LEU A 74 16.09 0.31 6.88
C LEU A 74 15.69 -0.26 5.51
N PRO A 75 15.01 -1.42 5.48
CA PRO A 75 14.43 -1.92 4.24
C PRO A 75 13.45 -0.89 3.66
N PRO A 76 13.32 -0.79 2.33
CA PRO A 76 12.32 0.09 1.73
C PRO A 76 10.92 -0.30 2.22
N PRO A 77 10.00 0.68 2.39
CA PRO A 77 8.60 0.38 2.70
C PRO A 77 8.08 -0.58 1.63
N ARG A 78 7.53 -1.71 2.08
CA ARG A 78 7.02 -2.71 1.14
C ARG A 78 5.77 -2.16 0.49
N ARG A 79 5.71 -2.17 -0.84
CA ARG A 79 4.45 -1.86 -1.54
C ARG A 79 3.38 -2.87 -1.10
N PRO A 80 2.23 -2.43 -0.57
CA PRO A 80 1.10 -3.32 -0.37
C PRO A 80 0.72 -3.91 -1.74
N PRO A 81 0.49 -5.23 -1.84
CA PRO A 81 0.03 -6.11 -0.77
C PRO A 81 1.03 -7.23 -0.45
N ILE A 82 2.32 -6.94 -0.24
CA ILE A 82 3.27 -8.02 0.09
C ILE A 82 3.40 -8.16 1.62
N LEU A 83 2.38 -8.75 2.23
CA LEU A 83 2.49 -9.42 3.54
C LEU A 83 3.39 -10.66 3.40
N GLU A 84 4.66 -10.47 3.06
CA GLU A 84 5.69 -11.54 3.14
C GLU A 84 6.11 -11.83 4.59
N TYR A 85 5.40 -11.26 5.57
CA TYR A 85 5.84 -11.22 6.96
C TYR A 85 5.71 -12.53 7.74
N HIS A 86 5.20 -13.59 7.09
CA HIS A 86 5.49 -14.95 7.50
C HIS A 86 5.23 -15.88 6.31
N ALA A 87 6.27 -16.41 5.68
CA ALA A 87 6.11 -17.44 4.66
C ALA A 87 5.25 -18.62 5.16
N ALA A 88 5.28 -18.88 6.47
CA ALA A 88 4.48 -19.90 7.15
C ALA A 88 2.99 -19.53 7.35
N SER A 89 2.61 -18.25 7.28
CA SER A 89 1.21 -17.83 7.49
C SER A 89 0.33 -17.96 6.24
N ALA A 90 0.93 -18.31 5.10
CA ALA A 90 0.24 -18.57 3.83
C ALA A 90 0.76 -19.88 3.21
N PRO A 91 0.27 -21.04 3.69
CA PRO A 91 0.74 -22.35 3.25
C PRO A 91 0.52 -22.62 1.76
N LEU A 92 -0.64 -22.20 1.22
CA LEU A 92 -0.96 -22.40 -0.18
C LEU A 92 -0.20 -21.44 -1.10
N ARG A 93 0.49 -22.03 -2.08
CA ARG A 93 1.34 -21.32 -3.04
C ARG A 93 1.17 -21.87 -4.45
N VAL A 94 1.45 -21.03 -5.43
CA VAL A 94 1.45 -21.37 -6.86
C VAL A 94 2.78 -20.97 -7.48
N GLN A 95 3.42 -21.89 -8.18
CA GLN A 95 4.50 -21.61 -9.10
C GLN A 95 3.90 -21.25 -10.47
N VAL A 96 4.13 -20.04 -10.95
CA VAL A 96 3.64 -19.54 -12.25
C VAL A 96 4.62 -18.54 -12.85
N ALA A 97 4.94 -18.66 -14.13
CA ALA A 97 5.83 -17.75 -14.86
C ALA A 97 7.17 -17.47 -14.14
N GLY A 98 7.79 -18.54 -13.63
CA GLY A 98 9.06 -18.45 -12.89
C GLY A 98 8.97 -17.85 -11.49
N ARG A 99 7.76 -17.56 -10.97
CA ARG A 99 7.53 -16.93 -9.65
C ARG A 99 6.73 -17.85 -8.73
N SER A 100 6.98 -17.76 -7.42
CA SER A 100 6.13 -18.39 -6.39
C SER A 100 5.23 -17.34 -5.75
N LEU A 101 3.93 -17.51 -5.88
CA LEU A 101 2.90 -16.62 -5.33
C LEU A 101 2.15 -17.34 -4.20
N SER A 102 1.96 -16.68 -3.06
CA SER A 102 1.13 -17.18 -1.95
C SER A 102 -0.30 -16.65 -2.02
N THR A 103 -1.24 -17.24 -1.27
CA THR A 103 -2.62 -16.74 -1.16
C THR A 103 -2.76 -15.31 -0.60
N LEU A 104 -1.69 -14.73 -0.04
CA LEU A 104 -1.65 -13.31 0.32
C LEU A 104 -1.44 -12.39 -0.89
N GLN A 105 -0.83 -12.91 -1.97
CA GLN A 105 -0.59 -12.21 -3.23
C GLN A 105 -1.67 -12.49 -4.27
N LEU A 106 -2.38 -13.62 -4.15
CA LEU A 106 -3.50 -13.96 -5.02
C LEU A 106 -4.74 -13.09 -4.66
N PRO A 107 -5.31 -12.32 -5.60
CA PRO A 107 -6.42 -11.40 -5.33
C PRO A 107 -7.62 -12.03 -4.61
N HIS A 108 -7.99 -13.26 -4.98
CA HIS A 108 -9.09 -14.01 -4.36
C HIS A 108 -8.62 -15.15 -3.45
N ARG A 109 -7.35 -15.14 -3.04
CA ARG A 109 -6.74 -16.09 -2.09
C ARG A 109 -6.94 -17.55 -2.55
N ALA A 110 -7.38 -18.45 -1.67
CA ALA A 110 -7.69 -19.83 -2.03
C ALA A 110 -8.80 -20.00 -3.09
N TYR A 111 -9.56 -18.95 -3.41
CA TYR A 111 -10.58 -18.95 -4.46
C TYR A 111 -10.12 -18.29 -5.76
N ASP A 112 -8.83 -17.95 -5.87
CA ASP A 112 -8.28 -17.29 -7.04
C ASP A 112 -8.16 -18.20 -8.26
N ALA A 113 -8.37 -17.62 -9.44
CA ALA A 113 -8.27 -18.32 -10.71
C ALA A 113 -6.87 -18.91 -10.94
N ILE A 114 -5.81 -18.23 -10.47
CA ILE A 114 -4.43 -18.73 -10.57
C ILE A 114 -4.30 -20.07 -9.85
N LEU A 115 -4.83 -20.18 -8.62
CA LEU A 115 -4.78 -21.44 -7.88
C LEU A 115 -5.74 -22.49 -8.45
N ARG A 116 -6.93 -22.07 -8.90
CA ARG A 116 -7.90 -22.94 -9.58
C ARG A 116 -7.29 -23.63 -10.82
N ASP A 117 -6.55 -22.86 -11.61
CA ASP A 117 -5.89 -23.27 -12.86
C ASP A 117 -4.47 -23.81 -12.62
N SER A 118 -4.26 -24.35 -11.41
CA SER A 118 -3.03 -25.00 -11.01
C SER A 118 -3.30 -26.41 -10.48
N SER A 119 -2.26 -27.24 -10.53
CA SER A 119 -2.30 -28.63 -10.10
C SER A 119 -1.24 -28.95 -9.04
N LEU A 120 -1.55 -29.93 -8.19
CA LEU A 120 -0.63 -30.55 -7.26
C LEU A 120 -0.48 -32.01 -7.66
N ALA A 121 0.75 -32.42 -7.99
CA ALA A 121 1.03 -33.76 -8.50
C ALA A 121 0.12 -34.19 -9.67
N GLY A 122 -0.18 -33.25 -10.59
CA GLY A 122 -1.03 -33.49 -11.77
C GLY A 122 -2.54 -33.48 -11.50
N GLN A 123 -2.96 -33.30 -10.24
CA GLN A 123 -4.38 -33.17 -9.88
C GLN A 123 -4.75 -31.69 -9.71
N SER A 124 -5.78 -31.22 -10.42
CA SER A 124 -6.23 -29.84 -10.31
C SER A 124 -6.67 -29.48 -8.89
N PHE A 125 -6.43 -28.24 -8.47
CA PHE A 125 -6.65 -27.78 -7.09
C PHE A 125 -7.97 -28.23 -6.49
N ARG A 126 -9.11 -27.98 -7.15
CA ARG A 126 -10.45 -28.36 -6.66
C ARG A 126 -10.65 -29.86 -6.48
N LYS A 127 -9.87 -30.69 -7.16
CA LYS A 127 -9.92 -32.15 -7.08
C LYS A 127 -8.94 -32.73 -6.07
N THR A 128 -8.09 -31.91 -5.45
CA THR A 128 -7.24 -32.36 -4.33
C THR A 128 -8.04 -32.47 -3.04
N ASP A 129 -7.53 -33.22 -2.06
CA ASP A 129 -8.13 -33.26 -0.71
C ASP A 129 -8.19 -31.88 -0.06
N VAL A 130 -7.12 -31.10 -0.21
CA VAL A 130 -7.02 -29.73 0.31
C VAL A 130 -8.05 -28.82 -0.34
N GLY A 131 -8.15 -28.84 -1.67
CA GLY A 131 -9.13 -28.05 -2.41
C GLY A 131 -10.57 -28.44 -2.06
N ARG A 132 -10.88 -29.74 -1.99
CA ARG A 132 -12.19 -30.21 -1.53
C ARG A 132 -12.52 -29.73 -0.12
N ALA A 133 -11.58 -29.82 0.82
CA ALA A 133 -11.78 -29.38 2.19
C ALA A 133 -12.03 -27.87 2.28
N ILE A 134 -11.30 -27.04 1.54
CA ILE A 134 -11.51 -25.59 1.46
C ILE A 134 -12.87 -25.25 0.84
N ILE A 135 -13.26 -25.96 -0.22
CA ILE A 135 -14.56 -25.82 -0.89
C ILE A 135 -15.69 -26.46 -0.05
N ALA A 136 -15.39 -27.20 1.02
CA ALA A 136 -16.34 -27.79 1.96
C ALA A 136 -16.46 -27.01 3.30
N ALA A 137 -15.47 -26.18 3.64
CA ALA A 137 -15.45 -25.27 4.81
C ALA A 137 -16.68 -24.34 4.99
N SER A 138 -17.24 -24.30 6.19
CA SER A 138 -18.37 -23.44 6.55
C SER A 138 -18.08 -22.69 7.85
N PRO A 139 -18.91 -21.72 8.29
CA PRO A 139 -18.73 -21.13 9.61
C PRO A 139 -18.79 -22.17 10.75
N ALA A 140 -19.56 -23.24 10.58
CA ALA A 140 -19.65 -24.35 11.54
C ALA A 140 -18.43 -25.28 11.51
N ASP A 141 -17.62 -25.23 10.44
CA ASP A 141 -16.34 -25.93 10.35
C ASP A 141 -15.44 -25.23 9.33
N ALA A 142 -14.60 -24.32 9.81
CA ALA A 142 -13.62 -23.55 9.06
C ALA A 142 -12.20 -24.12 9.20
N SER A 143 -12.05 -25.34 9.72
CA SER A 143 -10.75 -25.99 10.00
C SER A 143 -9.82 -26.00 8.78
N ALA A 144 -10.35 -26.34 7.60
CA ALA A 144 -9.58 -26.36 6.36
C ALA A 144 -9.03 -24.98 5.97
N LEU A 145 -9.85 -23.92 6.12
CA LEU A 145 -9.40 -22.56 5.87
C LEU A 145 -8.39 -22.10 6.91
N LEU A 146 -8.63 -22.36 8.21
CA LEU A 146 -7.66 -22.05 9.25
C LEU A 146 -6.30 -22.67 8.94
N ARG A 147 -6.30 -23.94 8.53
CA ARG A 147 -5.08 -24.71 8.28
C ARG A 147 -4.34 -24.28 7.01
N HIS A 148 -5.05 -24.02 5.92
CA HIS A 148 -4.44 -23.86 4.59
C HIS A 148 -4.45 -22.42 4.06
N ASP A 149 -5.41 -21.59 4.47
CA ASP A 149 -5.51 -20.19 4.05
C ASP A 149 -6.27 -19.32 5.06
N PRO A 150 -5.71 -19.08 6.26
CA PRO A 150 -6.36 -18.30 7.32
C PRO A 150 -6.66 -16.86 6.89
N ALA A 151 -5.99 -16.36 5.84
CA ALA A 151 -6.22 -15.05 5.25
C ALA A 151 -7.65 -14.87 4.72
N VAL A 152 -8.32 -15.93 4.28
CA VAL A 152 -9.75 -15.86 3.87
C VAL A 152 -10.65 -15.51 5.06
N LEU A 153 -10.36 -16.03 6.24
CA LEU A 153 -11.14 -15.75 7.46
C LEU A 153 -10.91 -14.32 7.97
N LEU A 154 -9.75 -13.73 7.66
CA LEU A 154 -9.40 -12.38 8.08
C LEU A 154 -9.80 -11.31 7.07
N PHE A 155 -9.47 -11.49 5.81
CA PHE A 155 -9.61 -10.47 4.76
C PHE A 155 -10.75 -10.78 3.80
N GLY A 156 -11.47 -11.87 4.04
CA GLY A 156 -12.57 -12.32 3.21
C GLY A 156 -12.10 -13.10 1.98
N GLY A 157 -13.09 -13.67 1.30
CA GLY A 157 -12.90 -14.46 0.10
C GLY A 157 -14.25 -14.74 -0.54
N TRP A 158 -14.28 -14.79 -1.87
CA TRP A 158 -15.48 -15.12 -2.61
C TRP A 158 -15.12 -16.14 -3.69
N ASP A 159 -15.69 -17.34 -3.55
CA ASP A 159 -15.72 -18.30 -4.65
C ASP A 159 -16.84 -17.90 -5.63
N SER A 160 -16.51 -17.00 -6.55
CA SER A 160 -17.41 -16.47 -7.57
C SER A 160 -17.52 -17.37 -8.81
N THR A 161 -16.73 -18.45 -8.87
CA THR A 161 -16.61 -19.26 -10.09
C THR A 161 -17.58 -20.44 -10.05
N GLY A 162 -18.80 -20.18 -10.52
CA GLY A 162 -19.83 -21.19 -10.85
C GLY A 162 -19.52 -21.98 -12.13
N LEU A 163 -18.25 -22.23 -12.46
CA LEU A 163 -17.90 -23.14 -13.55
C LEU A 163 -18.46 -24.54 -13.19
N HIS A 164 -19.24 -25.10 -14.11
CA HIS A 164 -20.01 -26.36 -14.00
C HIS A 164 -21.34 -26.29 -13.21
N GLY A 165 -22.16 -25.25 -13.38
CA GLY A 165 -23.58 -25.30 -13.00
C GLY A 165 -23.85 -25.26 -11.49
N SER A 166 -22.88 -24.84 -10.70
CA SER A 166 -22.95 -24.70 -9.24
C SER A 166 -23.34 -23.29 -8.78
N SER A 167 -24.08 -22.55 -9.62
CA SER A 167 -24.68 -21.26 -9.29
C SER A 167 -25.67 -21.43 -8.13
N GLY A 168 -25.18 -21.27 -6.90
CA GLY A 168 -25.92 -21.54 -5.66
C GLY A 168 -25.05 -22.00 -4.49
N ASN A 169 -23.85 -22.55 -4.79
CA ASN A 169 -22.85 -22.95 -3.79
C ASN A 169 -21.72 -21.92 -3.61
N GLU A 170 -21.88 -20.70 -4.14
CA GLU A 170 -20.91 -19.61 -3.96
C GLU A 170 -20.70 -19.32 -2.47
N ARG A 171 -19.46 -19.45 -2.02
CA ARG A 171 -19.12 -19.14 -0.63
C ARG A 171 -18.54 -17.75 -0.54
N ARG A 172 -19.20 -16.94 0.28
CA ARG A 172 -18.80 -15.58 0.60
C ARG A 172 -18.37 -15.52 2.05
N TRP A 173 -17.09 -15.26 2.25
CA TRP A 173 -16.49 -15.02 3.55
C TRP A 173 -16.36 -13.52 3.75
N PRO A 174 -17.12 -12.92 4.67
CA PRO A 174 -16.96 -11.50 4.97
C PRO A 174 -15.61 -11.27 5.68
N ALA A 175 -14.89 -10.23 5.28
CA ALA A 175 -13.63 -9.86 5.92
C ALA A 175 -13.82 -9.53 7.41
N ALA A 176 -13.04 -10.14 8.31
CA ALA A 176 -12.99 -9.76 9.73
C ALA A 176 -12.17 -8.49 9.99
N VAL A 177 -11.17 -8.23 9.16
CA VAL A 177 -10.34 -7.03 9.19
C VAL A 177 -10.79 -6.08 8.10
N SER A 178 -11.00 -4.82 8.45
CA SER A 178 -11.22 -3.72 7.51
C SER A 178 -10.40 -2.52 7.97
N VAL A 179 -9.60 -1.96 7.08
CA VAL A 179 -8.77 -0.78 7.32
C VAL A 179 -8.93 0.15 6.13
N GLU A 180 -9.09 1.44 6.38
CA GLU A 180 -9.29 2.46 5.38
C GLU A 180 -8.38 3.66 5.66
N ILE A 181 -7.87 4.26 4.59
CA ILE A 181 -7.16 5.53 4.61
C ILE A 181 -8.11 6.57 4.03
N TYR A 182 -8.37 7.64 4.78
CA TYR A 182 -9.24 8.73 4.33
C TYR A 182 -8.64 10.08 4.70
N GLY A 183 -8.99 11.10 3.91
CA GLY A 183 -8.63 12.49 4.17
C GLY A 183 -9.83 13.31 4.62
N SER A 184 -9.63 14.21 5.58
CA SER A 184 -10.65 15.16 6.02
C SER A 184 -10.62 16.44 5.17
N ASN A 185 -11.78 17.08 5.02
CA ASN A 185 -11.93 18.40 4.38
C ASN A 185 -11.28 18.51 3.00
N ALA A 186 -11.51 17.50 2.16
CA ALA A 186 -10.91 17.41 0.84
C ALA A 186 -11.34 18.56 -0.09
N LEU A 187 -10.36 19.36 -0.54
CA LEU A 187 -10.52 20.38 -1.56
C LEU A 187 -9.89 19.89 -2.88
N PRO A 188 -10.68 19.64 -3.94
CA PRO A 188 -10.15 19.29 -5.24
C PRO A 188 -9.24 20.40 -5.79
N ILE A 189 -8.09 20.02 -6.34
CA ILE A 189 -7.16 20.96 -6.96
C ILE A 189 -6.98 20.66 -8.44
N GLN A 190 -6.75 21.73 -9.20
CA GLN A 190 -6.32 21.64 -10.58
C GLN A 190 -4.79 21.62 -10.64
N ARG A 191 -4.23 20.67 -11.38
CA ARG A 191 -2.80 20.63 -11.67
C ARG A 191 -2.59 20.78 -13.16
N ALA A 192 -1.63 21.61 -13.54
CA ALA A 192 -1.15 21.72 -14.91
C ALA A 192 -0.08 20.65 -15.16
N GLY A 193 -0.21 19.90 -16.26
CA GLY A 193 0.83 18.99 -16.73
C GLY A 193 1.27 19.41 -18.12
N GLY A 194 2.56 19.62 -18.31
CA GLY A 194 3.17 19.95 -19.59
C GLY A 194 4.58 19.37 -19.70
N ARG A 195 5.15 19.42 -20.90
CA ARG A 195 6.52 18.99 -21.18
C ARG A 195 7.23 20.10 -21.93
N ILE A 196 8.45 20.40 -21.50
CA ILE A 196 9.38 21.25 -22.25
C ILE A 196 10.46 20.33 -22.79
N ASP A 197 10.58 20.26 -24.12
CA ASP A 197 11.66 19.56 -24.79
C ASP A 197 12.93 20.43 -24.72
N PRO A 198 14.01 19.94 -24.09
CA PRO A 198 15.25 20.71 -23.97
C PRO A 198 15.94 20.97 -25.32
N LEU A 199 15.62 20.19 -26.35
CA LEU A 199 16.14 20.35 -27.71
C LEU A 199 15.26 21.26 -28.58
N GLY A 200 14.09 21.68 -28.07
CA GLY A 200 13.19 22.58 -28.79
C GLY A 200 12.61 22.00 -30.08
N ILE A 201 12.50 20.67 -30.19
CA ILE A 201 11.98 20.00 -31.40
C ILE A 201 10.53 20.43 -31.64
N THR A 202 10.27 20.96 -32.84
CA THR A 202 8.94 21.42 -33.27
C THR A 202 8.28 20.43 -34.22
N LEU A 203 7.00 20.65 -34.54
CA LEU A 203 6.30 19.89 -35.58
C LEU A 203 6.99 20.00 -36.95
N ASP A 204 7.66 21.14 -37.20
CA ASP A 204 8.31 21.46 -38.47
C ASP A 204 9.66 20.74 -38.65
N ALA A 205 10.13 20.00 -37.63
CA ALA A 205 11.34 19.18 -37.73
C ALA A 205 11.21 18.02 -38.74
N GLY A 206 10.00 17.75 -39.25
CA GLY A 206 9.73 16.80 -40.31
C GLY A 206 9.14 15.47 -39.83
N PRO A 207 8.54 14.71 -40.75
CA PRO A 207 7.94 13.42 -40.44
C PRO A 207 9.01 12.35 -40.18
N VAL A 208 8.66 11.38 -39.33
CA VAL A 208 9.51 10.23 -39.00
C VAL A 208 8.85 8.93 -39.43
N ILE A 209 9.67 7.91 -39.67
CA ILE A 209 9.22 6.55 -39.95
C ILE A 209 9.67 5.69 -38.77
N SER A 210 8.71 5.03 -38.13
CA SER A 210 9.00 4.05 -37.08
C SER A 210 9.68 2.82 -37.68
N ASP A 211 10.74 2.35 -37.02
CA ASP A 211 11.53 1.18 -37.39
C ASP A 211 11.75 0.32 -36.13
N GLY A 212 10.68 -0.37 -35.73
CA GLY A 212 10.62 -1.15 -34.49
C GLY A 212 10.82 -0.28 -33.26
N ASP A 213 11.96 -0.44 -32.59
CA ASP A 213 12.34 0.30 -31.39
C ASP A 213 13.03 1.64 -31.69
N SER A 214 13.15 2.01 -32.97
CA SER A 214 13.83 3.21 -33.43
C SER A 214 12.99 4.01 -34.42
N TYR A 215 13.51 5.16 -34.85
CA TYR A 215 12.91 5.95 -35.92
C TYR A 215 13.97 6.55 -36.82
N ARG A 216 13.58 6.84 -38.07
CA ARG A 216 14.39 7.61 -39.02
C ARG A 216 13.61 8.82 -39.52
N LEU A 217 14.33 9.90 -39.81
CA LEU A 217 13.75 11.06 -40.49
C LEU A 217 13.44 10.72 -41.95
N VAL A 218 12.34 11.25 -42.46
CA VAL A 218 12.08 11.31 -43.90
C VAL A 218 13.06 12.31 -44.52
N GLY A 219 13.63 11.99 -45.68
CA GLY A 219 14.60 12.87 -46.34
C GLY A 219 13.98 14.22 -46.71
N GLU A 220 14.80 15.28 -46.72
CA GLU A 220 14.33 16.61 -47.14
C GLU A 220 13.81 16.57 -48.58
N GLY A 221 12.60 17.09 -48.79
CA GLY A 221 11.94 17.10 -50.11
C GLY A 221 11.28 15.78 -50.51
N GLU A 222 11.41 14.71 -49.72
CA GLU A 222 10.71 13.46 -49.97
C GLU A 222 9.25 13.52 -49.52
N LYS A 223 8.35 12.89 -50.29
CA LYS A 223 6.95 12.77 -49.90
C LYS A 223 6.85 11.78 -48.72
N PRO A 224 6.24 12.16 -47.59
CA PRO A 224 6.10 11.27 -46.45
C PRO A 224 5.33 10.00 -46.84
N PRO A 225 5.84 8.80 -46.52
CA PRO A 225 5.13 7.56 -46.78
C PRO A 225 3.86 7.47 -45.91
N LYS A 226 2.93 6.60 -46.33
CA LYS A 226 1.70 6.34 -45.59
C LYS A 226 2.05 5.73 -44.23
N GLY A 227 1.62 6.36 -43.14
CA GLY A 227 1.93 5.93 -41.77
C GLY A 227 3.16 6.60 -41.14
N ALA A 228 3.76 7.61 -41.81
CA ALA A 228 4.75 8.46 -41.17
C ALA A 228 4.15 9.19 -39.96
N LEU A 229 4.92 9.29 -38.89
CA LEU A 229 4.54 9.89 -37.62
C LEU A 229 5.12 11.29 -37.48
N ARG A 230 4.54 12.07 -36.59
CA ARG A 230 5.09 13.35 -36.15
C ARG A 230 6.11 13.12 -35.03
N PRO A 231 7.06 14.05 -34.81
CA PRO A 231 7.93 14.01 -33.63
C PRO A 231 7.15 13.86 -32.31
N SER A 232 5.97 14.47 -32.16
CA SER A 232 5.13 14.31 -30.96
C SER A 232 4.62 12.90 -30.72
N GLU A 233 4.40 12.12 -31.78
CA GLU A 233 3.90 10.74 -31.70
C GLU A 233 5.00 9.75 -31.29
N ILE A 234 6.27 10.15 -31.42
CA ILE A 234 7.43 9.43 -30.88
C ILE A 234 8.00 10.11 -29.62
N ASN A 235 7.17 10.87 -28.89
CA ASN A 235 7.51 11.54 -27.64
C ASN A 235 8.60 12.63 -27.76
N HIS A 236 8.69 13.36 -28.87
CA HIS A 236 9.51 14.58 -29.01
C HIS A 236 8.66 15.85 -29.07
N GLY A 237 9.23 16.96 -28.61
CA GLY A 237 8.61 18.28 -28.62
C GLY A 237 7.86 18.65 -27.34
N ASN A 238 7.38 19.90 -27.34
CA ASN A 238 6.69 20.50 -26.20
C ASN A 238 5.24 19.99 -26.10
N ILE A 239 4.78 19.76 -24.87
CA ILE A 239 3.37 19.53 -24.57
C ILE A 239 2.87 20.71 -23.74
N ALA A 240 1.95 21.48 -24.31
CA ALA A 240 1.38 22.66 -23.65
C ALA A 240 0.70 22.27 -22.33
N PRO A 241 0.90 23.02 -21.23
CA PRO A 241 0.22 22.75 -19.98
C PRO A 241 -1.30 22.85 -20.13
N SER A 242 -2.01 21.80 -19.70
CA SER A 242 -3.48 21.84 -19.55
C SER A 242 -3.86 21.63 -18.09
N LEU A 243 -4.83 22.40 -17.62
CA LEU A 243 -5.40 22.25 -16.28
C LEU A 243 -6.36 21.07 -16.27
N ALA A 244 -6.14 20.14 -15.36
CA ALA A 244 -7.08 19.08 -15.06
C ALA A 244 -7.25 18.96 -13.55
N THR A 245 -8.46 18.68 -13.09
CA THR A 245 -8.72 18.34 -11.69
C THR A 245 -7.98 17.03 -11.37
N LYS A 246 -6.81 17.15 -10.74
CA LYS A 246 -5.86 16.06 -10.49
C LYS A 246 -5.32 16.22 -9.07
N GLY A 247 -5.99 15.55 -8.13
CA GLY A 247 -5.61 15.53 -6.73
C GLY A 247 -6.54 16.33 -5.83
N VAL A 248 -6.31 16.21 -4.54
CA VAL A 248 -7.04 16.88 -3.47
C VAL A 248 -6.03 17.42 -2.47
N LEU A 249 -6.32 18.59 -1.89
CA LEU A 249 -5.73 19.02 -0.63
C LEU A 249 -6.63 18.52 0.49
N VAL A 250 -6.03 18.00 1.55
CA VAL A 250 -6.73 17.49 2.74
C VAL A 250 -6.09 18.11 3.96
N GLU A 251 -6.87 18.31 5.03
CA GLU A 251 -6.34 18.87 6.27
C GLU A 251 -5.56 17.83 7.07
N ASP A 252 -6.09 16.60 7.12
CA ASP A 252 -5.43 15.46 7.73
C ASP A 252 -5.72 14.17 6.95
N ILE A 253 -4.81 13.20 7.09
CA ILE A 253 -4.96 11.85 6.56
C ILE A 253 -5.00 10.90 7.76
N ARG A 254 -6.03 10.06 7.82
CA ARG A 254 -6.19 9.06 8.88
C ARG A 254 -6.28 7.67 8.30
N LEU A 255 -5.63 6.75 9.00
CA LEU A 255 -5.87 5.33 8.84
C LEU A 255 -6.76 4.87 10.01
N ALA A 256 -7.92 4.31 9.70
CA ALA A 256 -8.82 3.76 10.70
C ALA A 256 -9.31 2.38 10.27
N GLY A 257 -9.54 1.51 11.24
CA GLY A 257 -10.00 0.17 10.93
C GLY A 257 -10.48 -0.59 12.16
N ALA A 258 -10.97 -1.80 11.91
CA ALA A 258 -11.41 -2.72 12.94
C ALA A 258 -11.09 -4.16 12.57
N LEU A 259 -10.72 -4.95 13.58
CA LEU A 259 -10.74 -6.40 13.56
C LEU A 259 -11.97 -6.88 14.35
N SER A 260 -12.92 -7.51 13.67
CA SER A 260 -14.19 -7.92 14.25
C SER A 260 -14.08 -9.23 15.03
N LEU A 261 -13.90 -9.12 16.35
CA LEU A 261 -13.93 -10.28 17.24
C LEU A 261 -15.29 -11.00 17.24
N SER A 262 -16.40 -10.27 17.03
CA SER A 262 -17.73 -10.86 16.91
C SER A 262 -17.93 -11.66 15.63
N ARG A 263 -17.18 -11.35 14.57
CA ARG A 263 -17.14 -12.18 13.36
C ARG A 263 -16.32 -13.44 13.60
N LEU A 264 -15.12 -13.33 14.18
CA LEU A 264 -14.29 -14.49 14.49
C LEU A 264 -15.00 -15.51 15.39
N ARG A 265 -15.82 -15.05 16.36
CA ARG A 265 -16.65 -15.93 17.22
C ARG A 265 -17.65 -16.81 16.47
N ARG A 266 -17.94 -16.55 15.19
CA ARG A 266 -18.88 -17.36 14.39
C ARG A 266 -18.22 -18.58 13.75
N TYR A 267 -16.88 -18.64 13.78
CA TYR A 267 -16.12 -19.70 13.14
C TYR A 267 -15.76 -20.78 14.15
N HIS A 268 -16.06 -22.03 13.81
CA HIS A 268 -15.70 -23.22 14.56
C HIS A 268 -14.68 -24.03 13.78
N PHE A 269 -13.86 -24.84 14.45
CA PHE A 269 -12.70 -25.49 13.81
C PHE A 269 -12.64 -27.01 14.06
N GLY A 270 -13.79 -27.64 14.27
CA GLY A 270 -13.90 -29.11 14.38
C GLY A 270 -13.35 -29.72 15.67
N GLY A 271 -12.97 -28.89 16.65
CA GLY A 271 -12.49 -29.28 17.97
C GLY A 271 -13.45 -28.92 19.10
N ASP A 272 -12.94 -28.90 20.34
CA ASP A 272 -13.69 -28.41 21.49
C ASP A 272 -13.74 -26.87 21.57
N ALA A 273 -14.47 -26.35 22.56
CA ALA A 273 -14.57 -24.91 22.78
C ALA A 273 -13.22 -24.23 23.07
N GLY A 274 -12.26 -24.95 23.65
CA GLY A 274 -10.91 -24.45 23.92
C GLY A 274 -10.11 -24.28 22.63
N HIS A 275 -10.15 -25.29 21.74
CA HIS A 275 -9.53 -25.24 20.42
C HIS A 275 -10.08 -24.07 19.59
N ASP A 276 -11.40 -23.88 19.62
CA ASP A 276 -12.06 -22.75 18.98
C ASP A 276 -11.56 -21.39 19.48
N VAL A 277 -11.39 -21.24 20.80
CA VAL A 277 -10.85 -20.02 21.40
C VAL A 277 -9.40 -19.79 20.98
N ALA A 278 -8.56 -20.84 20.99
CA ALA A 278 -7.17 -20.76 20.56
C ALA A 278 -7.05 -20.37 19.07
N ALA A 279 -7.83 -20.99 18.19
CA ALA A 279 -7.87 -20.68 16.76
C ALA A 279 -8.30 -19.23 16.48
N ARG A 280 -9.36 -18.74 17.14
CA ARG A 280 -9.82 -17.35 17.02
C ARG A 280 -8.78 -16.36 17.56
N THR A 281 -8.06 -16.75 18.60
CA THR A 281 -6.96 -15.95 19.16
C THR A 281 -5.79 -15.85 18.19
N ALA A 282 -5.39 -16.97 17.57
CA ALA A 282 -4.37 -16.98 16.52
C ALA A 282 -4.77 -16.08 15.35
N LEU A 283 -6.01 -16.18 14.85
CA LEU A 283 -6.53 -15.31 13.80
C LEU A 283 -6.50 -13.83 14.20
N ALA A 284 -6.94 -13.49 15.42
CA ALA A 284 -6.93 -12.12 15.91
C ALA A 284 -5.49 -11.56 15.97
N LEU A 285 -4.53 -12.35 16.44
CA LEU A 285 -3.12 -11.98 16.50
C LEU A 285 -2.49 -11.87 15.11
N MET A 286 -2.88 -12.71 14.15
CA MET A 286 -2.45 -12.60 12.76
C MET A 286 -2.89 -11.27 12.15
N GLY A 287 -4.15 -10.89 12.35
CA GLY A 287 -4.66 -9.60 11.89
C GLY A 287 -3.99 -8.42 12.60
N LEU A 288 -3.82 -8.49 13.92
CA LEU A 288 -3.16 -7.45 14.71
C LEU A 288 -1.70 -7.24 14.27
N TYR A 289 -0.93 -8.33 14.19
CA TYR A 289 0.45 -8.30 13.72
C TYR A 289 0.55 -7.79 12.28
N GLY A 290 -0.31 -8.26 11.38
CA GLY A 290 -0.31 -7.83 9.99
C GLY A 290 -0.55 -6.32 9.83
N ILE A 291 -1.50 -5.76 10.59
CA ILE A 291 -1.75 -4.31 10.58
C ILE A 291 -0.56 -3.57 11.22
N ALA A 292 -0.05 -4.03 12.37
CA ALA A 292 1.08 -3.39 13.04
C ALA A 292 2.34 -3.37 12.16
N ALA A 293 2.65 -4.48 11.48
CA ALA A 293 3.81 -4.59 10.60
C ALA A 293 3.70 -3.64 9.39
N VAL A 294 2.53 -3.55 8.76
CA VAL A 294 2.31 -2.66 7.62
C VAL A 294 2.42 -1.19 8.03
N ILE A 295 1.94 -0.81 9.21
CA ILE A 295 2.04 0.59 9.66
C ILE A 295 3.47 0.92 10.11
N ASP A 296 4.17 -0.02 10.76
CA ASP A 296 5.57 0.16 11.21
C ASP A 296 6.52 0.33 10.02
N ASP A 297 6.33 -0.44 8.94
CA ASP A 297 7.08 -0.30 7.68
C ASP A 297 6.83 1.05 6.98
N GLY A 298 5.69 1.71 7.26
CA GLY A 298 5.18 2.84 6.48
C GLY A 298 4.43 2.40 5.21
N LEU A 299 3.61 3.30 4.67
CA LEU A 299 2.74 3.03 3.52
C LEU A 299 3.26 3.69 2.26
N ASP A 300 3.81 2.93 1.31
CA ASP A 300 4.06 3.38 -0.07
C ASP A 300 2.84 3.05 -0.95
N LEU A 301 1.91 4.01 -1.10
CA LEU A 301 0.67 3.77 -1.86
C LEU A 301 0.89 3.90 -3.37
N ARG A 302 1.68 4.90 -3.77
CA ARG A 302 2.08 5.20 -5.15
C ARG A 302 3.18 6.25 -5.11
N ARG A 303 3.76 6.55 -6.28
CA ARG A 303 4.70 7.65 -6.47
C ARG A 303 4.24 8.93 -5.74
N ASP A 304 5.13 9.48 -4.91
CA ASP A 304 4.95 10.71 -4.13
C ASP A 304 3.77 10.63 -3.14
N CYS A 305 3.48 9.44 -2.61
CA CYS A 305 2.38 9.19 -1.68
C CYS A 305 2.79 8.17 -0.60
N GLU A 306 3.90 8.47 0.05
CA GLU A 306 4.44 7.75 1.20
C GLU A 306 3.84 8.34 2.50
N LEU A 307 3.24 7.49 3.34
CA LEU A 307 2.63 7.89 4.60
C LEU A 307 3.30 7.18 5.78
N VAL A 308 3.57 7.93 6.85
CA VAL A 308 4.07 7.40 8.12
C VAL A 308 3.10 7.83 9.21
N ALA A 309 2.70 6.90 10.07
CA ALA A 309 1.77 7.20 11.16
C ALA A 309 2.50 7.92 12.29
N GLU A 310 1.95 9.05 12.76
CA GLU A 310 2.46 9.74 13.95
C GLU A 310 2.06 9.00 15.24
N THR A 311 0.84 8.47 15.29
CA THR A 311 0.30 7.73 16.43
C THR A 311 -0.62 6.60 15.98
N ILE A 312 -0.66 5.50 16.74
CA ILE A 312 -1.50 4.33 16.44
C ILE A 312 -2.19 3.87 17.74
N PRO A 313 -3.34 4.46 18.11
CA PRO A 313 -4.08 4.03 19.29
C PRO A 313 -4.83 2.74 19.01
N TRP A 314 -4.54 1.70 19.78
CA TRP A 314 -5.30 0.45 19.77
C TRP A 314 -6.31 0.42 20.91
N ALA A 315 -7.50 -0.14 20.65
CA ALA A 315 -8.50 -0.33 21.68
C ALA A 315 -9.41 -1.51 21.38
N ILE A 316 -9.78 -2.26 22.42
CA ILE A 316 -10.88 -3.22 22.36
C ILE A 316 -12.18 -2.45 22.57
N ARG A 317 -13.06 -2.50 21.57
CA ARG A 317 -14.34 -1.78 21.59
C ARG A 317 -15.52 -2.72 21.80
N GLY A 318 -16.48 -2.26 22.59
CA GLY A 318 -17.81 -2.84 22.69
C GLY A 318 -18.87 -1.73 22.73
N SER A 319 -20.13 -2.10 22.83
CA SER A 319 -21.22 -1.12 22.95
C SER A 319 -20.98 -0.18 24.13
N GLY A 320 -20.78 1.11 23.86
CA GLY A 320 -20.53 2.14 24.88
C GLY A 320 -19.19 2.03 25.62
N ARG A 321 -18.27 1.15 25.21
CA ARG A 321 -16.97 0.96 25.90
C ARG A 321 -15.80 0.91 24.93
N ALA A 322 -14.67 1.47 25.35
CA ALA A 322 -13.39 1.37 24.66
C ALA A 322 -12.29 1.20 25.69
N GLU A 323 -11.62 0.06 25.66
CA GLU A 323 -10.50 -0.26 26.53
C GLU A 323 -9.20 -0.09 25.73
N PRO A 324 -8.30 0.84 26.10
CA PRO A 324 -7.03 1.00 25.43
C PRO A 324 -6.19 -0.28 25.48
N LEU A 325 -5.54 -0.61 24.38
CA LEU A 325 -4.61 -1.73 24.27
C LEU A 325 -3.24 -1.19 23.92
N GLN A 326 -2.20 -1.63 24.64
CA GLN A 326 -0.83 -1.34 24.27
C GLN A 326 -0.34 -2.45 23.34
N VAL A 327 0.03 -2.08 22.12
CA VAL A 327 0.50 -3.03 21.10
C VAL A 327 1.79 -2.50 20.52
N SER A 328 2.88 -3.22 20.76
CA SER A 328 4.12 -3.06 19.99
C SER A 328 4.19 -4.12 18.90
N LEU A 329 4.93 -3.85 17.82
CA LEU A 329 5.17 -4.85 16.77
C LEU A 329 5.82 -6.12 17.32
N ALA A 330 6.79 -5.97 18.24
CA ALA A 330 7.49 -7.08 18.87
C ALA A 330 6.53 -7.96 19.69
N ASP A 331 5.69 -7.36 20.53
CA ASP A 331 4.73 -8.10 21.36
C ASP A 331 3.68 -8.82 20.51
N ALA A 332 3.18 -8.16 19.46
CA ALA A 332 2.23 -8.76 18.53
C ALA A 332 2.83 -9.98 17.81
N ARG A 333 4.09 -9.87 17.36
CA ARG A 333 4.82 -10.98 16.72
C ARG A 333 5.03 -12.15 17.69
N ASP A 334 5.47 -11.88 18.92
CA ASP A 334 5.74 -12.93 19.90
C ASP A 334 4.46 -13.61 20.38
N ALA A 335 3.38 -12.85 20.57
CA ALA A 335 2.07 -13.41 20.88
C ALA A 335 1.55 -14.29 19.73
N LEU A 336 1.67 -13.83 18.49
CA LEU A 336 1.31 -14.62 17.31
C LEU A 336 2.11 -15.93 17.25
N ARG A 337 3.43 -15.86 17.42
CA ARG A 337 4.30 -17.04 17.42
C ARG A 337 3.86 -18.08 18.45
N ARG A 338 3.51 -17.65 19.67
CA ARG A 338 2.99 -18.54 20.72
C ARG A 338 1.65 -19.16 20.31
N ALA A 339 0.71 -18.36 19.81
CA ALA A 339 -0.60 -18.86 19.40
C ALA A 339 -0.52 -19.88 18.24
N LEU A 340 0.41 -19.68 17.30
CA LEU A 340 0.63 -20.62 16.19
C LEU A 340 1.33 -21.92 16.60
N ALA A 341 1.92 -22.00 17.79
CA ALA A 341 2.44 -23.26 18.31
C ALA A 341 1.30 -24.24 18.65
N ASP A 342 0.17 -23.72 19.13
CA ASP A 342 -1.01 -24.51 19.49
C ASP A 342 -1.97 -24.71 18.31
N ILE A 343 -1.91 -23.80 17.32
CA ILE A 343 -2.72 -23.81 16.11
C ILE A 343 -1.79 -23.88 14.89
N PRO A 344 -1.19 -25.04 14.62
CA PRO A 344 -0.25 -25.17 13.52
C PRO A 344 -0.98 -25.05 12.19
N LEU A 345 -0.44 -24.18 11.33
CA LEU A 345 -0.84 -24.09 9.93
C LEU A 345 -0.24 -25.28 9.16
N ALA A 346 -0.76 -25.55 7.96
CA ALA A 346 -0.15 -26.53 7.09
C ALA A 346 1.28 -26.13 6.70
N GLU A 347 2.12 -27.14 6.46
CA GLU A 347 3.37 -26.93 5.74
C GLU A 347 3.10 -26.33 4.34
N PRO A 348 4.04 -25.53 3.79
CA PRO A 348 3.87 -24.94 2.48
C PRO A 348 3.56 -25.99 1.39
N LEU A 349 2.44 -25.78 0.69
CA LEU A 349 2.01 -26.60 -0.44
C LEU A 349 2.18 -25.79 -1.73
N LEU A 350 3.03 -26.29 -2.61
CA LEU A 350 3.33 -25.64 -3.89
C LEU A 350 2.57 -26.32 -5.03
N PHE A 351 1.53 -25.63 -5.52
CA PHE A 351 0.86 -25.95 -6.77
C PHE A 351 1.68 -25.42 -7.94
N LYS A 352 1.52 -26.02 -9.12
CA LYS A 352 2.11 -25.55 -10.37
C LYS A 352 1.01 -25.10 -11.31
N ALA A 353 1.18 -23.93 -11.91
CA ALA A 353 0.30 -23.47 -12.98
C ALA A 353 0.24 -24.51 -14.09
N ASP A 354 -0.96 -24.76 -14.59
CA ASP A 354 -1.14 -25.65 -15.73
C ASP A 354 -0.67 -24.95 -17.02
N ASP A 355 -0.39 -25.73 -18.08
CA ASP A 355 0.19 -25.22 -19.34
C ASP A 355 -0.62 -24.07 -19.96
N ASN A 356 -1.95 -24.08 -19.80
CA ASN A 356 -2.82 -23.02 -20.31
C ASN A 356 -2.58 -21.69 -19.59
N LEU A 357 -2.37 -21.72 -18.27
CA LEU A 357 -2.10 -20.52 -17.50
C LEU A 357 -0.70 -19.98 -17.82
N GLU A 358 0.29 -20.85 -17.96
CA GLU A 358 1.64 -20.44 -18.40
C GLU A 358 1.62 -19.80 -19.80
N GLN A 359 0.89 -20.38 -20.75
CA GLN A 359 0.69 -19.78 -22.08
C GLN A 359 -0.05 -18.44 -22.02
N LEU A 360 -1.03 -18.30 -21.13
CA LEU A 360 -1.77 -17.04 -20.97
C LEU A 360 -0.84 -15.92 -20.47
N VAL A 361 0.02 -16.23 -19.50
CA VAL A 361 1.03 -15.27 -19.01
C VAL A 361 2.04 -14.93 -20.11
N ALA A 362 2.56 -15.94 -20.82
CA ALA A 362 3.55 -15.73 -21.88
C ALA A 362 3.04 -14.88 -23.05
N ARG A 363 1.73 -14.85 -23.32
CA ARG A 363 1.10 -14.00 -24.36
C ARG A 363 0.75 -12.58 -23.89
N SER A 364 0.84 -12.32 -22.59
CA SER A 364 0.49 -11.04 -21.99
C SER A 364 1.69 -10.10 -21.84
N HIS A 365 2.88 -10.59 -22.19
CA HIS A 365 4.16 -9.89 -22.24
C HIS A 365 4.74 -10.06 -23.65
#